data_AF-A0AAU9SD46-F1
#
_entry.id   AF-A0AAU9SD46-F1
#
_cell.length_a   1.000
_cell.length_b   1.000
_cell.length_c   1.000
_cell.angle_alpha   90.00
_cell.angle_beta   90.00
_cell.angle_gamma   90.00
#
_symmetry.space_group_name_H-M   'P 1'
#
loop_
_entity.id
_entity.type
_entity.pdbx_description
1 polymer ?
#
loop_
_entity_poly.entity_id
_entity_poly.type
_entity_poly.pdbx_seq_one_letter_code
_entity_poly.pdbx_strand_id
1 'polypeptide(L)'
;MYYNQSGPLLPLLCNPYNHDLTDRPCSPGELDLNNATQAWGTFVCQVNPNGTCLTTGRLTPALYGQMASCVNISTGLIRDAPFLVQLQDCSYAKQTFRDITNDHCPGLRRYGYWVYVGLAILATAVMLSLLFWIIYSRERQHRKQALPEFAETKEIVRVSF
;
A
#
# COMPACT_ATOMS: atom_id res chain seq x y z
N MET A 1 44.68 4.65 -19.91
CA MET A 1 44.01 3.82 -20.93
C MET A 1 43.75 4.67 -22.16
N TYR A 2 44.17 4.21 -23.35
CA TYR A 2 43.99 4.91 -24.62
C TYR A 2 42.78 4.31 -25.35
N TYR A 3 41.74 5.09 -25.58
CA TYR A 3 40.54 4.67 -26.32
C TYR A 3 40.60 5.27 -27.72
N ASN A 4 40.67 4.42 -28.74
CA ASN A 4 40.59 4.85 -30.13
C ASN A 4 39.12 5.17 -30.46
N GLN A 5 38.73 6.44 -30.37
CA GLN A 5 37.35 6.91 -30.56
C GLN A 5 37.09 7.49 -31.96
N SER A 6 37.82 7.05 -32.97
CA SER A 6 37.76 7.59 -34.34
C SER A 6 36.43 7.30 -35.08
N GLY A 7 35.45 6.67 -34.43
CA GLY A 7 34.14 6.36 -34.99
C GLY A 7 33.13 7.53 -34.87
N PRO A 8 32.04 7.48 -35.64
CA PRO A 8 30.96 8.46 -35.59
C PRO A 8 30.32 8.56 -34.20
N LEU A 9 29.75 9.73 -33.90
CA LEU A 9 29.03 9.97 -32.64
C LEU A 9 27.86 8.97 -32.52
N LEU A 10 27.65 8.44 -31.32
CA LEU A 10 26.49 7.58 -31.06
C LEU A 10 25.22 8.43 -31.04
N PRO A 11 24.11 7.92 -31.59
CA PRO A 11 22.82 8.57 -31.46
C PRO A 11 22.40 8.63 -29.99
N LEU A 12 21.72 9.72 -29.63
CA LEU A 12 21.21 9.93 -28.27
C LEU A 12 20.08 8.94 -27.99
N LEU A 13 20.11 8.29 -26.84
CA LEU A 13 19.01 7.43 -26.39
C LEU A 13 17.83 8.32 -25.95
N CYS A 14 16.63 8.00 -26.43
CA CYS A 14 15.41 8.70 -26.07
C CYS A 14 15.11 8.54 -24.57
N ASN A 15 14.75 9.64 -23.92
CA ASN A 15 14.15 9.61 -22.60
C ASN A 15 12.62 9.63 -22.75
N PRO A 16 11.91 8.57 -22.32
CA PRO A 16 10.45 8.51 -22.45
C PRO A 16 9.70 9.48 -21.52
N TYR A 17 10.38 10.13 -20.58
CA TYR A 17 9.77 11.04 -19.62
C TYR A 17 10.32 12.46 -19.74
N ASN A 18 9.46 13.45 -19.51
CA ASN A 18 9.88 14.82 -19.26
C ASN A 18 10.45 14.98 -17.84
N HIS A 19 11.00 16.16 -17.53
CA HIS A 19 11.52 16.48 -16.20
C HIS A 19 10.44 16.44 -15.10
N ASP A 20 9.18 16.63 -15.48
CA ASP A 20 7.97 16.51 -14.66
C ASP A 20 7.37 15.10 -14.67
N LEU A 21 8.12 14.09 -15.15
CA LEU A 21 7.75 12.66 -15.18
C LEU A 21 6.54 12.32 -16.06
N THR A 22 6.03 13.26 -16.85
CA THR A 22 4.98 12.97 -17.84
C THR A 22 5.55 12.24 -19.04
N ASP A 23 4.75 11.39 -19.67
CA ASP A 23 5.13 10.72 -20.91
C ASP A 23 5.47 11.73 -22.02
N ARG A 24 6.59 11.50 -22.71
CA ARG A 24 7.06 12.30 -23.84
C ARG A 24 7.34 11.40 -25.05
N PRO A 25 6.87 11.78 -26.26
CA PRO A 25 7.33 11.13 -27.48
C PRO A 25 8.79 11.51 -27.79
N CYS A 26 9.57 10.53 -28.26
CA CYS A 26 10.95 10.71 -28.67
C CYS A 26 11.07 11.76 -29.78
N SER A 27 12.08 12.64 -29.67
CA SER A 27 12.31 13.67 -30.69
C SER A 27 13.01 13.10 -31.92
N PRO A 28 12.86 13.74 -33.10
CA PRO A 28 13.53 13.29 -34.32
C PRO A 28 15.06 13.25 -34.14
N GLY A 29 15.66 12.08 -34.34
CA GLY A 29 17.11 11.86 -34.15
C GLY A 29 17.47 11.20 -32.80
N GLU A 30 16.51 11.05 -31.89
CA GLU A 30 16.65 10.20 -30.71
C GLU A 30 16.34 8.75 -31.07
N LEU A 31 17.03 7.83 -30.40
CA LEU A 31 16.88 6.41 -30.62
C LEU A 31 15.98 5.80 -29.53
N ASP A 32 14.92 5.13 -29.95
CA ASP A 32 14.03 4.41 -29.05
C ASP A 32 14.75 3.26 -28.34
N LEU A 33 14.42 3.01 -27.06
CA LEU A 33 15.05 1.95 -26.26
C LEU A 33 14.89 0.56 -26.91
N ASN A 34 13.78 0.27 -27.58
CA ASN A 34 13.55 -1.04 -28.22
C ASN A 34 14.49 -1.27 -29.42
N ASN A 35 14.83 -0.20 -30.14
CA ASN A 35 15.68 -0.26 -31.33
C ASN A 35 17.16 0.06 -31.02
N ALA A 36 17.47 0.42 -29.77
CA ALA A 36 18.79 0.93 -29.39
C ALA A 36 19.92 -0.09 -29.58
N THR A 37 19.67 -1.34 -29.18
CA THR A 37 20.64 -2.44 -29.32
C THR A 37 20.97 -2.72 -30.79
N GLN A 38 19.96 -2.74 -31.66
CA GLN A 38 20.14 -2.97 -33.08
C GLN A 38 20.92 -1.83 -33.76
N ALA A 39 20.62 -0.57 -33.44
CA ALA A 39 21.32 0.55 -34.05
C ALA A 39 22.78 0.63 -33.58
N TRP A 40 23.05 0.45 -32.28
CA TRP A 40 24.41 0.47 -31.74
C TRP A 40 25.29 -0.67 -32.23
N GLY A 41 24.70 -1.81 -32.64
CA GLY A 41 25.43 -2.92 -33.24
C GLY A 41 26.27 -2.51 -34.46
N THR A 42 25.85 -1.48 -35.20
CA THR A 42 26.59 -0.95 -36.37
C THR A 42 27.81 -0.10 -36.00
N PHE A 43 27.94 0.31 -34.73
CA PHE A 43 29.03 1.16 -34.23
C PHE A 43 30.11 0.36 -33.46
N VAL A 44 29.95 -0.96 -33.38
CA VAL A 44 30.88 -1.87 -32.69
C VAL A 44 32.13 -2.09 -33.56
N CYS A 45 33.28 -1.84 -32.95
CA CYS A 45 34.58 -2.06 -33.59
C CYS A 45 35.09 -3.49 -33.32
N GLN A 46 35.97 -3.98 -34.20
CA GLN A 46 36.84 -5.10 -33.90
C GLN A 46 37.96 -4.67 -32.95
N VAL A 47 38.23 -5.48 -31.93
CA VAL A 47 39.21 -5.17 -30.88
C VAL A 47 40.46 -6.04 -30.97
N ASN A 48 41.60 -5.47 -30.59
CA ASN A 48 42.87 -6.18 -30.35
C ASN A 48 42.80 -6.96 -29.01
N PRO A 49 43.74 -7.89 -28.68
CA PRO A 49 43.79 -8.54 -27.36
C PRO A 49 43.90 -7.56 -26.19
N ASN A 50 44.41 -6.35 -26.43
CA ASN A 50 44.49 -5.27 -25.45
C ASN A 50 43.16 -4.51 -25.26
N GLY A 51 42.07 -4.90 -25.95
CA GLY A 51 40.74 -4.30 -25.82
C GLY A 51 40.54 -2.97 -26.54
N THR A 52 41.47 -2.56 -27.41
CA THR A 52 41.39 -1.32 -28.20
C THR A 52 40.80 -1.56 -29.59
N CYS A 53 39.97 -0.62 -30.07
CA CYS A 53 39.41 -0.67 -31.42
C CYS A 53 40.50 -0.57 -32.50
N LEU A 54 40.55 -1.57 -33.38
CA LEU A 54 41.41 -1.61 -34.58
C LEU A 54 40.74 -0.96 -35.79
N THR A 55 39.41 -1.08 -35.87
CA THR A 55 38.58 -0.54 -36.95
C THR A 55 37.88 0.75 -36.53
N THR A 56 37.38 1.51 -37.50
CA THR A 56 36.55 2.70 -37.26
C THR A 56 35.25 2.30 -36.58
N GLY A 57 35.23 2.42 -35.25
CA GLY A 57 34.05 2.19 -34.42
C GLY A 57 34.31 2.78 -33.04
N ARG A 58 33.23 3.11 -32.33
CA ARG A 58 33.33 3.84 -31.05
C ARG A 58 33.04 2.94 -29.85
N LEU A 59 32.39 1.79 -30.09
CA LEU A 59 32.08 0.80 -29.07
C LEU A 59 32.98 -0.41 -29.18
N THR A 60 33.59 -0.81 -28.06
CA THR A 60 34.18 -2.15 -27.93
C THR A 60 33.06 -3.17 -27.66
N PRO A 61 33.24 -4.45 -28.01
CA PRO A 61 32.25 -5.50 -27.72
C PRO A 61 31.87 -5.59 -26.23
N ALA A 62 32.82 -5.33 -25.32
CA ALA A 62 32.58 -5.30 -23.88
C ALA A 62 31.65 -4.15 -23.46
N LEU A 63 31.90 -2.93 -23.96
CA LEU A 63 31.06 -1.75 -23.69
C LEU A 63 29.67 -1.91 -24.31
N TYR A 64 29.60 -2.46 -25.52
CA TYR A 64 28.34 -2.81 -26.17
C TYR A 64 27.52 -3.78 -25.33
N GLY A 65 28.12 -4.85 -24.82
CA GLY A 65 27.42 -5.81 -23.95
C GLY A 65 26.85 -5.18 -22.67
N GLN A 66 27.61 -4.26 -22.05
CA GLN A 66 27.13 -3.53 -20.87
C GLN A 66 25.95 -2.61 -21.19
N MET A 67 26.04 -1.83 -22.27
CA MET A 67 24.97 -0.94 -22.71
C MET A 67 23.72 -1.70 -23.15
N ALA A 68 23.89 -2.78 -23.91
CA ALA A 68 22.77 -3.63 -24.35
C ALA A 68 22.05 -4.28 -23.16
N SER A 69 22.79 -4.73 -22.15
CA SER A 69 22.20 -5.26 -20.92
C SER A 69 21.41 -4.20 -20.16
N CYS A 70 21.94 -2.98 -20.05
CA CYS A 70 21.25 -1.86 -19.39
C CYS A 70 19.96 -1.47 -20.12
N VAL A 71 19.99 -1.41 -21.45
CA VAL A 71 18.79 -1.17 -22.27
C VAL A 71 17.77 -2.29 -22.09
N ASN A 72 18.18 -3.56 -22.16
CA ASN A 72 17.25 -4.68 -22.00
C ASN A 72 16.54 -4.66 -20.63
N ILE A 73 17.29 -4.35 -19.55
CA ILE A 73 16.72 -4.23 -18.20
C ILE A 73 15.76 -3.04 -18.13
N SER A 74 16.16 -1.86 -18.63
CA SER A 74 15.31 -0.66 -18.59
C SER A 74 14.04 -0.80 -19.43
N THR A 75 14.13 -1.41 -20.61
CA THR A 75 12.96 -1.73 -21.44
C THR A 75 12.02 -2.69 -20.73
N GLY A 76 12.55 -3.74 -20.07
CA GLY A 76 11.76 -4.64 -19.24
C GLY A 76 11.07 -3.89 -18.09
N LEU A 77 11.82 -3.02 -17.40
CA LEU A 77 11.29 -2.25 -16.28
C LEU A 77 10.20 -1.27 -16.72
N ILE A 78 10.34 -0.58 -17.85
CA ILE A 78 9.32 0.35 -18.39
C ILE A 78 8.07 -0.42 -18.82
N ARG A 79 8.23 -1.59 -19.44
CA ARG A 79 7.11 -2.43 -19.85
C ARG A 79 6.36 -3.02 -18.65
N ASP A 80 7.09 -3.39 -17.60
CA ASP A 80 6.54 -4.04 -16.41
C ASP A 80 6.16 -3.02 -15.31
N ALA A 81 6.57 -1.76 -15.44
CA ALA A 81 6.19 -0.63 -14.58
C ALA A 81 4.68 -0.50 -14.35
N PRO A 82 3.78 -0.56 -15.36
CA PRO A 82 2.34 -0.46 -15.12
C PRO A 82 1.79 -1.58 -14.21
N PHE A 83 2.40 -2.77 -14.21
CA PHE A 83 2.05 -3.83 -13.28
C PHE A 83 2.52 -3.51 -11.85
N LEU A 84 3.74 -2.97 -11.70
CA LEU A 84 4.26 -2.51 -10.41
C LEU A 84 3.45 -1.34 -9.84
N VAL A 85 2.96 -0.42 -10.68
CA VAL A 85 2.07 0.67 -10.29
C VAL A 85 0.70 0.14 -9.86
N GLN A 86 0.16 -0.86 -10.55
CA GLN A 86 -1.09 -1.53 -10.13
C GLN A 86 -0.98 -2.25 -8.78
N LEU A 87 0.20 -2.78 -8.44
CA LEU A 87 0.51 -3.30 -7.11
C LEU A 87 0.61 -2.18 -6.07
N GLN A 88 1.14 -1.02 -6.44
CA GLN A 88 1.29 0.15 -5.57
C GLN A 88 -0.06 0.83 -5.25
N ASP A 89 -1.00 0.86 -6.19
CA ASP A 89 -2.27 1.54 -5.96
C ASP A 89 -3.17 0.83 -4.94
N CYS A 90 -2.85 -0.42 -4.51
CA CYS A 90 -3.63 -1.22 -3.55
C CYS A 90 -5.13 -1.39 -3.88
N SER A 91 -5.65 -0.74 -4.92
CA SER A 91 -7.05 -0.67 -5.29
C SER A 91 -7.49 -1.97 -5.94
N TYR A 92 -6.66 -2.51 -6.83
CA TYR A 92 -6.94 -3.76 -7.51
C TYR A 92 -6.96 -4.95 -6.53
N ALA A 93 -5.96 -5.03 -5.65
CA ALA A 93 -5.91 -6.02 -4.58
C ALA A 93 -7.07 -5.85 -3.58
N LYS A 94 -7.41 -4.61 -3.20
CA LYS A 94 -8.54 -4.32 -2.30
C LYS A 94 -9.89 -4.65 -2.93
N GLN A 95 -10.08 -4.41 -4.23
CA GLN A 95 -11.30 -4.77 -4.95
C GLN A 95 -11.43 -6.29 -5.09
N THR A 96 -10.38 -7.00 -5.50
CA THR A 96 -10.42 -8.48 -5.59
C THR A 96 -10.62 -9.13 -4.22
N PHE A 97 -9.94 -8.68 -3.16
CA PHE A 97 -10.21 -9.19 -1.82
C PHE A 97 -11.63 -8.86 -1.35
N ARG A 98 -12.20 -7.70 -1.69
CA ARG A 98 -13.57 -7.33 -1.33
C ARG A 98 -14.61 -8.17 -2.08
N ASP A 99 -14.37 -8.46 -3.36
CA ASP A 99 -15.25 -9.32 -4.16
C ASP A 99 -15.17 -10.78 -3.70
N ILE A 100 -13.95 -11.31 -3.49
CA ILE A 100 -13.75 -12.67 -2.97
C ILE A 100 -14.32 -12.81 -1.55
N THR A 101 -14.18 -11.78 -0.70
CA THR A 101 -14.79 -11.79 0.65
C THR A 101 -16.32 -11.76 0.59
N ASN A 102 -16.91 -11.07 -0.39
CA ASN A 102 -18.35 -11.03 -0.57
C ASN A 102 -18.91 -12.35 -1.13
N ASP A 103 -18.24 -12.95 -2.11
CA ASP A 103 -18.75 -14.12 -2.83
C ASP A 103 -18.36 -15.46 -2.20
N HIS A 104 -17.18 -15.59 -1.60
CA HIS A 104 -16.67 -16.88 -1.12
C HIS A 104 -16.77 -17.08 0.41
N CYS A 105 -17.09 -16.03 1.18
CA CYS A 105 -17.17 -16.10 2.65
C CYS A 105 -18.51 -15.62 3.25
N PRO A 106 -19.68 -16.16 2.83
CA PRO A 106 -20.97 -15.79 3.42
C PRO A 106 -21.08 -16.22 4.90
N GLY A 107 -20.35 -17.26 5.30
CA GLY A 107 -20.31 -17.74 6.68
C GLY A 107 -19.73 -16.71 7.65
N LEU A 108 -18.59 -16.11 7.32
CA LEU A 108 -17.89 -15.18 8.23
C LEU A 108 -18.71 -13.91 8.50
N ARG A 109 -19.42 -13.41 7.48
CA ARG A 109 -20.35 -12.29 7.61
C ARG A 109 -21.60 -12.65 8.42
N ARG A 110 -22.13 -13.87 8.24
CA ARG A 110 -23.28 -14.37 9.02
C ARG A 110 -22.91 -14.55 10.49
N TYR A 111 -21.79 -15.21 10.80
CA TYR A 111 -21.32 -15.40 12.17
C TYR A 111 -20.95 -14.07 12.85
N GLY A 112 -20.28 -13.15 12.14
CA GLY A 112 -19.97 -11.82 12.66
C GLY A 112 -21.23 -11.01 13.01
N TYR A 113 -22.28 -11.12 12.19
CA TYR A 113 -23.57 -10.50 12.48
C TYR A 113 -24.23 -11.10 13.74
N TRP A 114 -24.26 -12.42 13.89
CA TRP A 114 -24.82 -13.07 15.09
C TRP A 114 -24.03 -12.72 16.35
N VAL A 115 -22.69 -12.64 16.27
CA VAL A 115 -21.84 -12.22 17.38
C VAL A 115 -22.11 -10.75 17.76
N TYR A 116 -22.27 -9.86 16.79
CA TYR A 116 -22.61 -8.45 17.03
C TYR A 116 -23.97 -8.30 17.71
N VAL A 117 -24.99 -9.04 17.24
CA VAL A 117 -26.32 -9.05 17.87
C VAL A 117 -26.24 -9.57 19.31
N GLY A 118 -25.48 -10.65 19.56
CA GLY A 118 -25.27 -11.16 20.91
C GLY A 118 -24.61 -10.14 21.84
N LEU A 119 -23.56 -9.48 21.38
CA LEU A 119 -22.87 -8.42 22.13
C LEU A 119 -23.79 -7.22 22.41
N ALA A 120 -24.62 -6.82 21.45
CA ALA A 120 -25.58 -5.73 21.62
C ALA A 120 -26.63 -6.07 22.68
N ILE A 121 -27.19 -7.28 22.65
CA ILE A 121 -28.15 -7.74 23.66
C ILE A 121 -27.50 -7.76 25.05
N LEU A 122 -26.28 -8.31 25.17
CA LEU A 122 -25.56 -8.34 26.45
C LEU A 122 -25.30 -6.92 26.99
N ALA A 123 -24.84 -6.00 26.14
CA ALA A 123 -24.60 -4.61 26.53
C ALA A 123 -25.88 -3.93 27.03
N THR A 124 -27.01 -4.11 26.31
CA THR A 124 -28.30 -3.54 26.72
C THR A 124 -28.79 -4.13 28.05
N ALA A 125 -28.65 -5.44 28.26
CA ALA A 125 -29.04 -6.10 29.51
C ALA A 125 -28.23 -5.58 30.72
N VAL A 126 -26.93 -5.37 30.55
CA VAL A 126 -26.06 -4.78 31.59
C VAL A 126 -26.46 -3.33 31.88
N MET A 127 -26.74 -2.54 30.85
CA MET A 127 -27.18 -1.15 31.06
C MET A 127 -28.51 -1.08 31.83
N LEU A 128 -29.49 -1.93 31.49
CA LEU A 128 -30.77 -2.00 32.17
C LEU A 128 -30.62 -2.47 33.63
N SER A 129 -29.78 -3.48 33.89
CA SER A 129 -29.55 -3.96 35.26
C SER A 129 -28.94 -2.89 36.15
N LEU A 130 -28.01 -2.09 35.62
CA LEU A 130 -27.44 -0.93 36.33
C LEU A 130 -28.48 0.15 36.61
N LEU A 131 -29.36 0.46 35.66
CA LEU A 131 -30.44 1.44 35.86
C LEU A 131 -31.41 1.00 36.97
N PHE A 132 -31.86 -0.26 36.93
CA PHE A 132 -32.71 -0.81 37.99
C PHE A 132 -32.01 -0.82 39.35
N TRP A 133 -30.72 -1.16 39.39
CA TRP A 133 -29.94 -1.12 40.61
C TRP A 133 -29.88 0.28 41.22
N ILE A 134 -29.65 1.31 40.40
CA ILE A 134 -29.61 2.71 40.85
C ILE A 134 -30.96 3.17 41.40
N ILE A 135 -32.07 2.83 40.72
CA ILE A 135 -33.41 3.19 41.18
C ILE A 135 -33.71 2.50 42.51
N TYR A 136 -33.48 1.19 42.60
CA TYR A 136 -33.69 0.43 43.82
C TYR A 136 -32.82 0.93 44.98
N SER A 137 -31.54 1.24 44.73
CA SER A 137 -30.65 1.78 45.75
C SER A 137 -31.12 3.15 46.24
N ARG A 138 -31.61 4.01 45.34
CA ARG A 138 -32.18 5.31 45.70
C ARG A 138 -33.44 5.14 46.54
N GLU A 139 -34.39 4.31 46.13
CA GLU A 139 -35.59 4.05 46.94
C GLU A 139 -35.25 3.48 48.31
N ARG A 140 -34.31 2.54 48.37
CA ARG A 140 -33.84 1.98 49.64
C ARG A 140 -33.17 3.05 50.51
N GLN A 141 -32.41 3.97 49.93
CA GLN A 141 -31.78 5.07 50.65
C GLN A 141 -32.81 6.07 51.17
N HIS A 142 -33.84 6.40 50.39
CA HIS A 142 -34.97 7.22 50.84
C HIS A 142 -35.76 6.54 51.97
N ARG A 143 -36.04 5.23 51.88
CA ARG A 143 -36.66 4.48 52.99
C ARG A 143 -35.79 4.48 54.23
N LYS A 144 -34.47 4.31 54.08
CA LYS A 144 -33.52 4.39 55.19
C LYS A 144 -33.38 5.78 55.80
N GLN A 145 -33.70 6.86 55.08
CA GLN A 145 -33.71 8.24 55.58
C GLN A 145 -35.04 8.63 56.24
N ALA A 146 -36.17 8.01 55.87
CA ALA A 146 -37.44 8.14 56.59
C ALA A 146 -37.52 7.26 57.86
N LEU A 147 -36.73 6.19 57.93
CA LEU A 147 -36.61 5.32 59.11
C LEU A 147 -35.96 5.95 60.36
N PRO A 148 -34.97 6.87 60.31
CA PRO A 148 -34.44 7.54 61.51
C PRO A 148 -35.47 8.47 62.15
N GLU A 149 -36.31 9.17 61.37
CA GLU A 149 -37.37 10.01 61.93
C GLU A 149 -38.43 9.17 62.67
N PHE A 150 -38.76 7.99 62.12
CA PHE A 150 -39.67 7.05 62.77
C PHE A 150 -39.04 6.32 63.97
N ALA A 151 -37.72 6.08 63.97
CA ALA A 151 -37.01 5.48 65.11
C ALA A 151 -36.89 6.46 66.29
N GLU A 152 -36.58 7.73 66.02
CA GLU A 152 -36.49 8.79 67.05
C GLU A 152 -37.89 9.09 67.63
N THR A 153 -38.91 9.22 66.78
CA THR A 153 -40.31 9.40 67.22
C THR A 153 -40.80 8.22 68.08
N LYS A 154 -40.39 6.98 67.75
CA LYS A 154 -40.79 5.78 68.49
C LYS A 154 -40.04 5.61 69.80
N GLU A 155 -38.81 6.13 69.93
CA GLU A 155 -38.11 6.24 71.22
C GLU A 155 -38.73 7.30 72.12
N ILE A 156 -39.03 8.50 71.61
CA ILE A 156 -39.64 9.60 72.39
C ILE A 156 -40.99 9.17 73.00
N VAL A 157 -41.82 8.45 72.24
CA VAL A 157 -43.11 7.92 72.73
C VAL A 157 -42.92 6.81 73.78
N ARG A 158 -41.82 6.05 73.72
CA ARG A 158 -41.58 4.94 74.65
C ARG A 158 -40.99 5.40 76.00
N VAL A 159 -40.26 6.52 76.04
CA VAL A 159 -39.63 7.06 77.27
C VAL A 159 -40.59 7.93 78.08
N SER A 160 -41.75 8.29 77.53
CA SER A 160 -42.72 9.22 78.14
C SER A 160 -43.82 8.54 78.98
N PHE A 161 -43.58 7.35 79.54
CA PHE A 161 -44.49 6.64 80.46
C PHE A 161 -43.78 6.30 81.77
#